data_AF-A0A1C6AF60-F1
#
_entry.id   AF-A0A1C6AF60-F1
#
_cell.length_a   1.000
_cell.length_b   1.000
_cell.length_c   1.000
_cell.angle_alpha   90.00
_cell.angle_beta   90.00
_cell.angle_gamma   90.00
#
_symmetry.space_group_name_H-M   'P 1'
#
loop_
_entity.id
_entity.type
_entity.pdbx_description
1 polymer ?
#
loop_
_entity_poly.entity_id
_entity_poly.type
_entity_poly.pdbx_seq_one_letter_code
_entity_poly.pdbx_strand_id
1 'polypeptide(L)'
;MDADDAFVSNISRRTDVDTNGYLDVIAHGTPNGIQITHNGQHMTVDHRTASRLIQNSDGYNGQTIRLWSCNTGALDNGFAQNLANKLNVEVYAPTNYLWSTPNGNYFVAGMNNRETFKLFSPRGN
;
A
#
# COMPACT_ATOMS: atom_id res chain seq x y z
N MET A 1 7.66 6.05 9.35
CA MET A 1 7.95 7.09 8.35
C MET A 1 8.17 8.38 9.07
N ASP A 2 8.90 9.29 8.46
CA ASP A 2 9.12 10.61 9.04
C ASP A 2 7.80 11.39 9.03
N ALA A 3 7.53 12.11 10.11
CA ALA A 3 6.31 12.91 10.24
C ALA A 3 6.22 14.03 9.20
N ASP A 4 7.37 14.43 8.64
CA ASP A 4 7.51 15.48 7.63
C ASP A 4 7.36 14.96 6.19
N ASP A 5 7.00 13.68 6.03
CA ASP A 5 6.74 13.13 4.71
C ASP A 5 5.47 13.75 4.11
N ALA A 6 5.66 14.61 3.10
CA ALA A 6 4.57 15.34 2.47
C ALA A 6 3.53 14.39 1.85
N PHE A 7 3.94 13.24 1.32
CA PHE A 7 3.01 12.27 0.76
C PHE A 7 2.14 11.66 1.86
N VAL A 8 2.75 11.17 2.94
CA VAL A 8 2.05 10.58 4.10
C VAL A 8 1.11 11.60 4.74
N SER A 9 1.59 12.83 4.94
CA SER A 9 0.81 13.94 5.51
C SER A 9 -0.44 14.24 4.67
N ASN A 10 -0.27 14.34 3.36
CA ASN A 10 -1.35 14.66 2.43
C ASN A 10 -2.34 13.51 2.27
N ILE A 11 -1.87 12.28 2.07
CA ILE A 11 -2.76 11.14 1.84
C ILE A 11 -3.58 10.77 3.08
N SER A 12 -3.11 11.13 4.26
CA SER A 12 -3.86 11.01 5.52
C SER A 12 -5.04 11.98 5.63
N ARG A 13 -5.12 13.01 4.76
CA ARG A 13 -6.24 13.97 4.69
C ARG A 13 -7.32 13.59 3.68
N ARG A 14 -7.20 12.43 3.01
CA ARG A 14 -8.20 11.97 2.04
C ARG A 14 -9.59 11.89 2.68
N THR A 15 -10.64 12.13 1.91
CA THR A 15 -12.02 12.13 2.40
C THR A 15 -12.71 10.78 2.26
N ASP A 16 -12.12 9.84 1.52
CA ASP A 16 -12.59 8.48 1.26
C ASP A 16 -11.96 7.44 2.21
N VAL A 17 -11.67 7.84 3.45
CA VAL A 17 -11.23 6.89 4.49
C VAL A 17 -12.40 5.99 4.84
N ASP A 18 -12.30 4.72 4.49
CA ASP A 18 -13.29 3.70 4.84
C ASP A 18 -12.82 2.94 6.08
N THR A 19 -13.25 3.42 7.25
CA THR A 19 -12.87 2.84 8.55
C THR A 19 -13.46 1.45 8.80
N ASN A 20 -14.42 1.00 7.99
CA ASN A 20 -15.11 -0.28 8.18
C ASN A 20 -14.89 -1.30 7.06
N GLY A 21 -14.30 -0.90 5.92
CA GLY A 21 -14.10 -1.79 4.76
C GLY A 21 -12.66 -2.19 4.52
N TYR A 22 -11.75 -1.22 4.31
CA TYR A 22 -10.35 -1.50 3.97
C TYR A 22 -9.42 -1.27 5.15
N LEU A 23 -8.41 -2.13 5.31
CA LEU A 23 -7.22 -1.74 6.05
C LEU A 23 -6.30 -0.94 5.13
N ASP A 24 -6.18 0.35 5.42
CA ASP A 24 -5.30 1.26 4.68
C ASP A 24 -3.84 1.16 5.18
N VAL A 25 -2.93 0.79 4.27
CA VAL A 25 -1.49 0.74 4.53
C VAL A 25 -0.82 1.88 3.77
N ILE A 26 -0.37 2.89 4.51
CA ILE A 26 0.32 4.06 3.94
C ILE A 26 1.81 3.84 4.07
N ALA A 27 2.50 3.77 2.92
CA ALA A 27 3.94 3.55 2.91
C ALA A 27 4.61 4.03 1.61
N HIS A 28 5.89 4.37 1.65
CA HIS A 28 6.71 4.35 0.43
C HIS A 28 6.81 2.94 -0.12
N GLY A 29 6.80 2.83 -1.44
CA GLY A 29 6.63 1.56 -2.14
C GLY A 29 7.55 1.39 -3.33
N THR A 30 7.79 0.12 -3.63
CA THR A 30 8.44 -0.37 -4.84
C THR A 30 7.60 -1.53 -5.38
N PRO A 31 7.84 -2.02 -6.61
CA PRO A 31 7.19 -3.22 -7.12
C PRO A 31 7.33 -4.47 -6.23
N ASN A 32 8.32 -4.51 -5.33
CA ASN A 32 8.66 -5.71 -4.56
C ASN A 32 8.67 -5.51 -3.03
N GLY A 33 8.35 -4.32 -2.54
CA GLY A 33 8.47 -4.02 -1.11
C GLY A 33 7.92 -2.66 -0.71
N ILE A 34 7.72 -2.49 0.59
CA ILE A 34 7.32 -1.23 1.22
C ILE A 34 8.35 -0.80 2.25
N GLN A 35 8.48 0.50 2.48
CA GLN A 35 9.36 1.03 3.52
C GLN A 35 8.66 0.98 4.88
N ILE A 36 9.40 0.62 5.92
CA ILE A 36 9.00 0.76 7.32
C ILE A 36 10.07 1.52 8.08
N THR A 37 9.72 2.02 9.26
CA THR A 37 10.69 2.56 10.21
C THR A 37 10.81 1.59 11.37
N HIS A 38 12.03 1.13 11.66
CA HIS A 38 12.34 0.26 12.78
C HIS A 38 13.56 0.84 13.51
N ASN A 39 13.43 1.10 14.83
CA ASN A 39 14.47 1.72 15.65
C ASN A 39 15.05 3.01 15.05
N GLY A 40 14.19 3.86 14.47
CA GLY A 40 14.59 5.12 13.83
C GLY A 40 15.30 4.96 12.48
N GLN A 41 15.41 3.74 11.96
CA GLN A 41 16.00 3.47 10.65
C GLN A 41 14.91 3.11 9.64
N HIS A 42 15.04 3.65 8.43
CA HIS A 42 14.16 3.31 7.32
C HIS A 42 14.69 2.09 6.58
N MET A 43 13.84 1.08 6.39
CA MET A 43 14.21 -0.12 5.63
C MET A 43 13.06 -0.60 4.75
N THR A 44 13.39 -1.12 3.58
CA THR A 44 12.41 -1.76 2.70
C THR A 44 12.23 -3.21 3.10
N VAL A 45 10.98 -3.64 3.24
CA VAL A 45 10.61 -5.00 3.60
C VAL A 45 9.75 -5.65 2.51
N ASP A 46 9.88 -6.97 2.41
CA ASP A 46 9.11 -7.78 1.46
C ASP A 46 7.69 -8.07 1.97
N HIS A 47 6.87 -8.68 1.10
CA HIS A 47 5.50 -9.06 1.42
C HIS A 47 5.41 -10.02 2.62
N ARG A 48 6.42 -10.86 2.87
CA ARG A 48 6.42 -11.81 3.99
C ARG A 48 6.52 -11.08 5.30
N THR A 49 7.46 -10.15 5.40
CA THR A 49 7.65 -9.32 6.58
C THR A 49 6.45 -8.39 6.77
N ALA A 50 6.00 -7.72 5.70
CA ALA A 50 4.81 -6.86 5.75
C ALA A 50 3.56 -7.63 6.21
N SER A 51 3.32 -8.85 5.70
CA SER A 51 2.17 -9.67 6.12
C SER A 51 2.17 -9.97 7.62
N ARG A 52 3.34 -10.25 8.21
CA ARG A 52 3.46 -10.49 9.65
C ARG A 52 3.18 -9.23 10.47
N LEU A 53 3.63 -8.07 9.99
CA LEU A 53 3.36 -6.79 10.65
C LEU A 53 1.86 -6.46 10.61
N ILE A 54 1.21 -6.67 9.46
CA ILE A 54 -0.23 -6.46 9.29
C ILE A 54 -1.04 -7.41 10.18
N GLN A 55 -0.69 -8.71 10.17
CA GLN A 55 -1.37 -9.72 11.00
C GLN A 55 -1.31 -9.44 12.50
N ASN A 56 -0.25 -8.77 12.96
CA ASN A 56 -0.05 -8.42 14.36
C ASN A 56 -0.52 -6.99 14.70
N SER A 57 -1.22 -6.30 13.80
CA SER A 57 -1.73 -4.96 14.06
C SER A 57 -3.13 -5.01 14.67
N ASP A 58 -3.40 -4.18 15.68
CA ASP A 58 -4.66 -4.16 16.45
C ASP A 58 -5.91 -3.83 15.59
N GLY A 59 -5.71 -3.32 14.37
CA GLY A 59 -6.80 -2.98 13.43
C GLY A 59 -7.09 -4.04 12.37
N TYR A 60 -6.25 -5.06 12.23
CA TYR A 60 -6.42 -6.07 11.20
C TYR A 60 -7.24 -7.27 11.68
N ASN A 61 -8.37 -7.49 11.02
CA ASN A 61 -9.34 -8.56 11.30
C ASN A 61 -9.69 -9.35 10.02
N GLY A 62 -8.82 -9.33 9.00
CA GLY A 62 -9.06 -10.01 7.72
C GLY A 62 -9.71 -9.14 6.64
N GLN A 63 -9.70 -7.82 6.80
CA GLN A 63 -10.21 -6.89 5.79
C GLN A 63 -9.37 -6.94 4.51
N THR A 64 -9.96 -6.48 3.40
CA THR A 64 -9.21 -6.17 2.18
C THR A 64 -8.17 -5.08 2.48
N ILE A 65 -6.97 -5.22 1.91
CA ILE A 65 -5.90 -4.23 2.08
C ILE A 65 -5.97 -3.19 0.96
N ARG A 66 -5.85 -1.90 1.29
CA ARG A 66 -5.62 -0.84 0.30
C ARG A 66 -4.24 -0.24 0.53
N LEU A 67 -3.38 -0.35 -0.48
CA LEU A 67 -2.00 0.15 -0.42
C LEU A 67 -1.94 1.58 -0.93
N TRP A 68 -1.62 2.53 -0.06
CA TRP A 68 -1.22 3.88 -0.44
C TRP A 68 0.29 3.93 -0.58
N SER A 69 0.79 3.20 -1.58
CA SER A 69 2.21 2.92 -1.71
C SER A 69 2.64 2.71 -3.16
N CYS A 70 3.48 3.63 -3.67
CA CYS A 70 3.90 3.70 -5.07
C CYS A 70 4.32 2.34 -5.63
N ASN A 71 3.89 2.04 -6.86
CA ASN A 71 4.32 0.89 -7.66
C ASN A 71 4.04 -0.51 -7.06
N THR A 72 3.39 -0.62 -5.91
CA THR A 72 3.18 -1.92 -5.25
C THR A 72 2.28 -2.87 -6.04
N GLY A 73 1.45 -2.33 -6.94
CA GLY A 73 0.63 -3.06 -7.91
C GLY A 73 1.20 -3.07 -9.33
N ALA A 74 2.47 -2.68 -9.55
CA ALA A 74 3.05 -2.57 -10.89
C ALA A 74 3.29 -3.93 -11.59
N LEU A 75 3.38 -5.02 -10.83
CA LEU A 75 3.64 -6.36 -11.34
C LEU A 75 2.52 -7.33 -10.95
N ASP A 76 2.09 -8.16 -11.90
CA ASP A 76 1.08 -9.20 -11.66
C ASP A 76 1.49 -10.23 -10.61
N ASN A 77 2.80 -10.45 -10.43
CA ASN A 77 3.40 -11.34 -9.44
C ASN A 77 4.33 -10.60 -8.47
N GLY A 78 4.14 -9.29 -8.30
CA GLY A 78 4.93 -8.45 -7.39
C GLY A 78 4.38 -8.39 -5.97
N PHE A 79 4.68 -7.29 -5.28
CA PHE A 79 4.36 -7.10 -3.87
C PHE A 79 2.88 -7.31 -3.56
N ALA A 80 1.97 -6.62 -4.25
CA ALA A 80 0.53 -6.70 -3.96
C ALA A 80 -0.03 -8.11 -4.12
N GLN A 81 0.32 -8.82 -5.20
CA GLN A 81 -0.15 -10.19 -5.40
C GLN A 81 0.40 -11.16 -4.35
N ASN A 82 1.69 -11.08 -4.03
CA ASN A 82 2.27 -11.96 -3.03
C ASN A 82 1.73 -11.67 -1.63
N LEU A 83 1.41 -10.40 -1.33
CA LEU A 83 0.74 -10.02 -0.09
C LEU A 83 -0.68 -10.59 -0.03
N ALA A 84 -1.46 -10.48 -1.12
CA ALA A 84 -2.80 -11.05 -1.23
C ALA A 84 -2.78 -12.56 -0.98
N ASN A 85 -1.85 -13.27 -1.61
CA ASN A 85 -1.68 -14.71 -1.41
C ASN A 85 -1.28 -15.05 0.04
N LYS A 86 -0.42 -14.24 0.65
CA LYS A 86 0.12 -14.51 1.99
C LYS A 86 -0.90 -14.27 3.11
N LEU A 87 -1.75 -13.26 2.94
CA LEU A 87 -2.81 -12.90 3.89
C LEU A 87 -4.15 -13.59 3.58
N ASN A 88 -4.30 -14.17 2.40
CA ASN A 88 -5.55 -14.74 1.89
C ASN A 88 -6.72 -13.73 1.89
N VAL A 89 -6.42 -12.49 1.50
CA VAL A 89 -7.39 -11.40 1.33
C VAL A 89 -7.10 -10.66 0.03
N GLU A 90 -8.05 -9.89 -0.46
CA GLU A 90 -7.79 -9.01 -1.61
C GLU A 90 -6.85 -7.86 -1.24
N VAL A 91 -6.10 -7.37 -2.24
CA VAL A 91 -5.22 -6.20 -2.11
C VAL A 91 -5.50 -5.23 -3.25
N TYR A 92 -5.85 -3.99 -2.94
CA TYR A 92 -6.03 -2.91 -3.90
C TYR A 92 -4.80 -2.01 -3.90
N ALA A 93 -4.07 -1.94 -5.01
CA ALA A 93 -2.76 -1.31 -5.06
C ALA A 93 -2.53 -0.47 -6.32
N PRO A 94 -1.80 0.65 -6.24
CA PRO A 94 -1.50 1.50 -7.39
C PRO A 94 -0.55 0.80 -8.35
N THR A 95 -0.84 0.87 -9.65
CA THR A 95 0.02 0.26 -10.69
C THR A 95 1.26 1.10 -10.98
N ASN A 96 1.40 2.29 -10.40
CA ASN A 96 2.54 3.19 -10.58
C ASN A 96 2.71 4.18 -9.41
N TYR A 97 3.40 5.30 -9.62
CA TYR A 97 3.53 6.40 -8.68
C TYR A 97 2.17 6.96 -8.27
N LEU A 98 2.01 7.06 -6.96
CA LEU A 98 0.84 7.59 -6.32
C LEU A 98 1.20 8.96 -5.76
N TRP A 99 0.52 9.98 -6.26
CA TRP A 99 0.73 11.37 -5.88
C TRP A 99 -0.39 11.84 -4.97
N SER A 100 -0.07 12.70 -4.00
CA SER A 100 -1.05 13.34 -3.13
C SER A 100 -0.84 14.84 -3.08
N THR A 101 -1.92 15.60 -3.07
CA THR A 101 -1.91 17.06 -2.99
C THR A 101 -2.23 17.54 -1.56
N PRO A 102 -1.86 18.77 -1.18
CA PRO A 102 -2.05 19.26 0.19
C PRO A 102 -3.48 19.17 0.74
N ASN A 103 -4.49 19.23 -0.14
CA ASN A 103 -5.90 19.13 0.19
C ASN A 103 -6.43 17.67 0.30
N GLY A 104 -5.56 16.66 0.24
CA GLY A 104 -5.95 15.26 0.40
C GLY A 104 -6.43 14.56 -0.86
N ASN A 105 -6.42 15.22 -2.02
CA ASN A 105 -6.67 14.53 -3.30
C ASN A 105 -5.44 13.69 -3.68
N TYR A 106 -5.66 12.66 -4.50
CA TYR A 106 -4.61 11.79 -4.99
C TYR A 106 -4.88 11.34 -6.42
N PHE A 107 -3.83 10.91 -7.11
CA PHE A 107 -3.92 10.32 -8.43
C PHE A 107 -2.74 9.37 -8.67
N VAL A 108 -2.95 8.37 -9.55
CA VAL A 108 -1.87 7.48 -10.00
C VAL A 108 -1.41 7.99 -11.37
N ALA A 109 -0.11 8.25 -11.51
CA ALA A 109 0.46 8.72 -12.77
C ALA A 109 1.95 8.40 -12.90
N GLY A 110 2.28 7.78 -14.03
CA GLY A 110 3.60 7.58 -14.57
C GLY A 110 3.81 8.48 -15.78
N MET A 111 4.98 8.36 -16.42
CA MET A 111 5.36 9.28 -17.50
C MET A 111 4.45 9.20 -18.74
N ASN A 112 3.81 8.06 -19.02
CA ASN A 112 3.26 7.80 -20.37
C ASN A 112 1.87 7.15 -20.45
N ASN A 113 1.13 6.85 -19.38
CA ASN A 113 -0.20 6.20 -19.49
C ASN A 113 -1.20 6.57 -18.38
N ARG A 114 -2.51 6.37 -18.68
CA ARG A 114 -3.58 6.36 -17.66
C ARG A 114 -3.36 5.18 -16.74
N GLU A 115 -3.22 5.47 -15.47
CA GLU A 115 -2.91 4.46 -14.45
C GLU A 115 -3.94 4.51 -13.36
N THR A 116 -4.14 3.35 -12.73
CA THR A 116 -5.20 3.15 -11.77
C THR A 116 -4.67 2.34 -10.61
N PHE A 117 -5.50 2.17 -9.61
CA PHE A 117 -5.34 1.04 -8.73
C PHE A 117 -5.81 -0.24 -9.43
N LYS A 118 -5.24 -1.37 -9.04
CA LYS A 118 -5.60 -2.71 -9.48
C LYS A 118 -5.95 -3.55 -8.25
N LEU A 119 -6.99 -4.35 -8.37
CA LEU A 119 -7.37 -5.34 -7.35
C LEU A 119 -6.64 -6.66 -7.63
N PHE A 120 -6.02 -7.20 -6.59
CA PHE A 120 -5.32 -8.47 -6.59
C PHE A 120 -6.04 -9.42 -5.64
N SER A 121 -6.72 -10.42 -6.17
CA SER A 121 -7.35 -11.46 -5.37
C SER A 121 -6.33 -12.57 -5.06
N PRO A 122 -6.46 -13.27 -3.92
CA PRO A 122 -5.62 -14.42 -3.61
C PRO A 122 -5.71 -15.46 -4.73
N ARG A 123 -4.55 -15.97 -5.15
CA ARG A 123 -4.47 -17.12 -6.06
C ARG A 123 -3.55 -18.17 -5.45
N GLY A 124 -3.95 -19.43 -5.58
CA GLY A 124 -3.13 -20.56 -5.15
C GLY A 124 -1.76 -20.46 -5.81
N ASN A 125 -0.70 -20.59 -5.01
CA ASN A 125 0.67 -20.76 -5.49
C ASN A 125 0.90 -22.23 -5.88
#